data_AF-A0A8T3M759-F1
#
_entry.id   AF-A0A8T3M759-F1
#
_cell.length_a   1.000
_cell.length_b   1.000
_cell.length_c   1.000
_cell.angle_alpha   90.00
_cell.angle_beta   90.00
_cell.angle_gamma   90.00
#
_symmetry.space_group_name_H-M   'P 1'
#
loop_
_entity.id
_entity.type
_entity.pdbx_description
1 polymer ?
#
loop_
_entity_poly.entity_id
_entity_poly.type
_entity_poly.pdbx_seq_one_letter_code
_entity_poly.pdbx_strand_id
1 'polypeptide(L)'
;MVSKLRSTLEIRLEGQASRRGLIPRTPGGERLLADTSAWLSAEYPDQVRSTRQHTLPSGESALHVGLHPAAPDLLLTASDGGVLRVHGETVQGGPGYHRFVGRVLERLGRELNVDWEDGSSAIAFAERPEVEAAYLGWLGVTLGQVRNARQRSSAGVQVATPPGTRYTFDGAIATALGPRDDAWLETAIADPRVALDITPWWSDATDGRYLLNRALALMWLQLRWRKPAVEGEAELLDEVHRLLSRAYPIEPDLPYPWHAWAEIVAFSGIEDSMTRQVHARTRLEAPGPTIGYRRDPVSITHEGWVLEVPGDFAERRTDEEWWGGGAGRSVTLAATDTGSMSAHAFLTQVAGDLGEEALTHQAGPV
;
A
#
# COMPACT_ATOMS: atom_id res chain seq x y z
N MET A 1 -20.48 21.70 21.56
CA MET A 1 -20.89 21.38 20.18
C MET A 1 -19.66 21.34 19.26
N VAL A 2 -18.71 20.45 19.55
CA VAL A 2 -17.49 20.19 18.74
C VAL A 2 -17.25 18.68 18.80
N SER A 3 -18.06 17.95 18.05
CA SER A 3 -17.90 16.51 17.81
C SER A 3 -18.44 16.22 16.41
N LYS A 4 -17.89 16.92 15.41
CA LYS A 4 -17.87 16.39 14.05
C LYS A 4 -16.55 15.64 13.96
N LEU A 5 -16.65 14.32 14.01
CA LEU A 5 -15.58 13.38 13.71
C LEU A 5 -14.77 13.93 12.53
N ARG A 6 -13.46 14.07 12.75
CA ARG A 6 -12.51 14.36 11.67
C ARG A 6 -12.60 13.19 10.70
N SER A 7 -13.31 13.39 9.60
CA SER A 7 -13.44 12.38 8.55
C SER A 7 -12.06 12.17 7.94
N THR A 8 -11.38 11.10 8.37
CA THR A 8 -10.26 10.55 7.62
C THR A 8 -10.77 10.16 6.23
N LEU A 9 -9.97 10.36 5.18
CA LEU A 9 -10.35 9.92 3.84
C LEU A 9 -10.36 8.38 3.79
N GLU A 10 -11.57 7.84 3.87
CA GLU A 10 -11.88 6.42 3.79
C GLU A 10 -13.14 6.23 2.95
N ILE A 11 -13.25 5.04 2.35
CA ILE A 11 -14.46 4.56 1.70
C ILE A 11 -15.13 3.60 2.66
N ARG A 12 -16.39 3.84 2.97
CA ARG A 12 -17.28 2.90 3.64
C ARG A 12 -18.60 2.94 2.89
N LEU A 13 -18.95 1.85 2.21
CA LEU A 13 -20.20 1.74 1.48
C LEU A 13 -20.90 0.45 1.85
N GLU A 14 -22.22 0.52 1.89
CA GLU A 14 -23.10 -0.64 1.88
C GLU A 14 -24.03 -0.50 0.67
N GLY A 15 -24.25 -1.59 -0.04
CA GLY A 15 -25.15 -1.62 -1.18
C GLY A 15 -25.85 -2.96 -1.32
N GLN A 16 -26.99 -2.95 -1.99
CA GLN A 16 -27.82 -4.13 -2.19
C GLN A 16 -27.79 -4.55 -3.66
N ALA A 17 -27.34 -5.77 -3.94
CA ALA A 17 -27.43 -6.34 -5.27
C ALA A 17 -28.90 -6.64 -5.63
N SER A 18 -29.32 -6.13 -6.78
CA SER A 18 -30.61 -6.42 -7.38
C SER A 18 -30.67 -7.86 -7.91
N ARG A 19 -31.89 -8.39 -8.03
CA ARG A 19 -32.14 -9.72 -8.61
C ARG A 19 -31.76 -9.75 -10.08
N ARG A 20 -31.05 -10.80 -10.55
CA ARG A 20 -30.60 -10.94 -11.94
C ARG A 20 -30.99 -12.30 -12.53
N GLY A 21 -30.87 -12.42 -13.86
CA GLY A 21 -31.09 -13.65 -14.63
C GLY A 21 -32.53 -13.90 -15.09
N LEU A 22 -32.73 -14.98 -15.86
CA LEU A 22 -34.05 -15.39 -16.39
C LEU A 22 -35.06 -15.70 -15.28
N ILE A 23 -34.59 -16.24 -14.16
CA ILE A 23 -35.36 -16.38 -12.92
C ILE A 23 -34.73 -15.40 -11.94
N PRO A 24 -35.37 -14.25 -11.64
CA PRO A 24 -34.77 -13.20 -10.83
C PRO A 24 -34.36 -13.73 -9.45
N ARG A 25 -33.06 -13.89 -9.23
CA ARG A 25 -32.47 -14.26 -7.96
C ARG A 25 -31.38 -13.28 -7.60
N THR A 26 -31.26 -13.00 -6.31
CA THR A 26 -30.11 -12.26 -5.79
C THR A 26 -28.88 -13.17 -5.90
N PRO A 27 -27.74 -12.70 -6.46
CA PRO A 27 -26.53 -13.49 -6.50
C PRO A 27 -26.04 -13.79 -5.07
N GLY A 28 -25.55 -15.01 -4.84
CA GLY A 28 -24.86 -15.34 -3.59
C GLY A 28 -23.54 -14.57 -3.46
N GLY A 29 -23.02 -14.47 -2.23
CA GLY A 29 -21.88 -13.59 -1.92
C GLY A 29 -20.63 -13.93 -2.73
N GLU A 30 -20.29 -15.22 -2.79
CA GLU A 30 -19.14 -15.72 -3.55
C GLU A 30 -19.23 -15.36 -5.04
N ARG A 31 -20.42 -15.54 -5.63
CA ARG A 31 -20.66 -15.22 -7.05
C ARG A 31 -20.56 -13.72 -7.31
N LEU A 32 -21.12 -12.90 -6.43
CA LEU A 32 -21.06 -11.45 -6.55
C LEU A 32 -19.63 -10.92 -6.51
N LEU A 33 -18.78 -11.46 -5.62
CA LEU A 33 -17.37 -11.08 -5.56
C LEU A 33 -16.54 -11.63 -6.71
N ALA A 34 -16.84 -12.84 -7.21
CA ALA A 34 -16.20 -13.36 -8.42
C ALA A 34 -16.50 -12.48 -9.65
N ASP A 35 -17.77 -12.07 -9.82
CA ASP A 35 -18.19 -11.15 -10.88
C ASP A 35 -17.50 -9.77 -10.72
N THR A 36 -17.36 -9.29 -9.48
CA THR A 36 -16.65 -8.04 -9.16
C THR A 36 -15.17 -8.11 -9.51
N SER A 37 -14.49 -9.18 -9.11
CA SER A 37 -13.06 -9.40 -9.41
C SER A 37 -12.80 -9.48 -10.92
N ALA A 38 -13.64 -10.22 -11.64
CA ALA A 38 -13.55 -10.34 -13.10
C ALA A 38 -13.77 -9.00 -13.80
N TRP A 39 -14.79 -8.24 -13.38
CA TRP A 39 -15.06 -6.92 -13.93
C TRP A 39 -13.92 -5.93 -13.67
N LEU A 40 -13.41 -5.87 -12.44
CA LEU A 40 -12.29 -4.98 -12.08
C LEU A 40 -11.05 -5.28 -12.92
N SER A 41 -10.70 -6.56 -13.07
CA SER A 41 -9.53 -6.99 -13.83
C SER A 41 -9.67 -6.68 -15.33
N ALA A 42 -10.89 -6.74 -15.87
CA ALA A 42 -11.16 -6.44 -17.27
C ALA A 42 -11.18 -4.92 -17.56
N GLU A 43 -11.82 -4.13 -16.69
CA GLU A 43 -12.01 -2.69 -16.91
C GLU A 43 -10.80 -1.84 -16.48
N TYR A 44 -10.05 -2.30 -15.49
CA TYR A 44 -8.91 -1.57 -14.93
C TYR A 44 -7.63 -2.42 -14.85
N PRO A 45 -7.21 -3.07 -15.96
CA PRO A 45 -6.06 -3.98 -15.97
C PRO A 45 -4.74 -3.30 -15.59
N ASP A 46 -4.66 -1.97 -15.77
CA ASP A 46 -3.49 -1.18 -15.39
C ASP A 46 -3.47 -0.80 -13.90
N GLN A 47 -4.62 -0.73 -13.24
CA GLN A 47 -4.75 -0.27 -11.86
C GLN A 47 -4.87 -1.44 -10.88
N VAL A 48 -5.54 -2.53 -11.26
CA VAL A 48 -5.64 -3.73 -10.43
C VAL A 48 -4.27 -4.41 -10.37
N ARG A 49 -3.66 -4.42 -9.18
CA ARG A 49 -2.37 -5.08 -8.91
C ARG A 49 -2.55 -6.47 -8.34
N SER A 50 -3.60 -6.67 -7.55
CA SER A 50 -3.90 -7.96 -6.91
C SER A 50 -5.38 -8.08 -6.61
N THR A 51 -5.87 -9.32 -6.65
CA THR A 51 -7.18 -9.71 -6.15
C THR A 51 -7.03 -10.97 -5.32
N ARG A 52 -7.54 -10.98 -4.09
CA ARG A 52 -7.51 -12.17 -3.22
C ARG A 52 -8.88 -12.39 -2.61
N GLN A 53 -9.46 -13.55 -2.86
CA GLN A 53 -10.76 -13.94 -2.32
C GLN A 53 -10.60 -15.01 -1.25
N HIS A 54 -11.36 -14.90 -0.17
CA HIS A 54 -11.44 -15.91 0.88
C HIS A 54 -12.81 -15.84 1.58
N THR A 55 -13.08 -16.83 2.44
CA THR A 55 -14.30 -16.87 3.26
C THR A 55 -13.97 -16.44 4.68
N LEU A 56 -14.75 -15.52 5.23
CA LEU A 56 -14.60 -15.04 6.61
C LEU A 56 -15.14 -16.08 7.60
N PRO A 57 -14.72 -16.04 8.88
CA PRO A 57 -15.30 -16.89 9.93
C PRO A 57 -16.82 -16.73 10.11
N SER A 58 -17.38 -15.59 9.71
CA SER A 58 -18.82 -15.32 9.69
C SER A 58 -19.58 -16.09 8.59
N GLY A 59 -18.87 -16.72 7.64
CA GLY A 59 -19.41 -17.34 6.45
C GLY A 59 -19.57 -16.39 5.25
N GLU A 60 -19.37 -15.08 5.44
CA GLU A 60 -19.38 -14.11 4.34
C GLU A 60 -18.16 -14.31 3.43
N SER A 61 -18.31 -14.03 2.14
CA SER A 61 -17.16 -13.98 1.23
C SER A 61 -16.48 -12.62 1.32
N ALA A 62 -15.15 -12.58 1.24
CA ALA A 62 -14.34 -11.38 1.23
C ALA A 62 -13.41 -11.35 0.01
N LEU A 63 -13.23 -10.16 -0.56
CA LEU A 63 -12.35 -9.87 -1.69
C LEU A 63 -11.49 -8.66 -1.35
N HIS A 64 -10.17 -8.87 -1.32
CA HIS A 64 -9.17 -7.81 -1.23
C HIS A 64 -8.72 -7.41 -2.63
N VAL A 65 -8.71 -6.11 -2.91
CA VAL A 65 -8.28 -5.55 -4.20
C VAL A 65 -7.18 -4.51 -3.98
N GLY A 66 -5.97 -4.81 -4.43
CA GLY A 66 -4.86 -3.87 -4.42
C GLY A 66 -4.91 -2.96 -5.65
N LEU A 67 -5.20 -1.66 -5.46
CA LEU A 67 -5.32 -0.69 -6.55
C LEU A 67 -4.15 0.30 -6.66
N HIS A 68 -3.41 0.52 -5.56
CA HIS A 68 -2.29 1.44 -5.54
C HIS A 68 -1.22 0.96 -4.53
N PRO A 69 0.08 1.00 -4.88
CA PRO A 69 1.15 0.48 -4.02
C PRO A 69 1.34 1.23 -2.69
N ALA A 70 0.89 2.47 -2.62
CA ALA A 70 0.93 3.31 -1.42
C ALA A 70 -0.37 3.28 -0.62
N ALA A 71 -1.36 2.47 -0.98
CA ALA A 71 -2.61 2.36 -0.26
C ALA A 71 -2.86 0.91 0.17
N PRO A 72 -3.54 0.67 1.30
CA PRO A 72 -4.04 -0.66 1.64
C PRO A 72 -5.00 -1.20 0.59
N ASP A 73 -5.19 -2.52 0.58
CA ASP A 73 -6.19 -3.18 -0.27
C ASP A 73 -7.60 -2.66 0.07
N LEU A 74 -8.43 -2.47 -0.95
CA LEU A 74 -9.86 -2.26 -0.80
C LEU A 74 -10.50 -3.60 -0.42
N LEU A 75 -11.20 -3.64 0.72
CA LEU A 75 -11.92 -4.82 1.18
C LEU A 75 -13.38 -4.75 0.75
N LEU A 76 -13.83 -5.75 0.01
CA LEU A 76 -15.24 -5.96 -0.31
C LEU A 76 -15.72 -7.22 0.40
N THR A 77 -16.82 -7.16 1.13
CA THR A 77 -17.47 -8.36 1.70
C THR A 77 -18.88 -8.49 1.15
N ALA A 78 -19.29 -9.73 0.88
CA ALA A 78 -20.62 -10.01 0.34
C ALA A 78 -21.30 -11.14 1.11
N SER A 79 -22.56 -10.90 1.47
CA SER A 79 -23.44 -11.92 2.06
C SER A 79 -24.26 -12.65 1.00
N ASP A 80 -24.80 -13.81 1.34
CA ASP A 80 -25.73 -14.55 0.47
C ASP A 80 -27.07 -13.84 0.22
N GLY A 81 -27.37 -12.83 1.03
CA GLY A 81 -28.49 -11.92 0.80
C GLY A 81 -28.22 -10.86 -0.27
N GLY A 82 -27.03 -10.86 -0.89
CA GLY A 82 -26.61 -9.88 -1.89
C GLY A 82 -26.25 -8.51 -1.32
N VAL A 83 -26.05 -8.40 -0.01
CA VAL A 83 -25.50 -7.19 0.60
C VAL A 83 -24.01 -7.15 0.32
N LEU A 84 -23.53 -6.08 -0.30
CA LEU A 84 -22.13 -5.80 -0.60
C LEU A 84 -21.65 -4.65 0.28
N ARG A 85 -20.62 -4.89 1.08
CA ARG A 85 -19.94 -3.86 1.87
C ARG A 85 -18.58 -3.60 1.29
N VAL A 86 -18.17 -2.33 1.28
CA VAL A 86 -16.87 -1.90 0.80
C VAL A 86 -16.21 -1.03 1.85
N HIS A 87 -14.96 -1.35 2.18
CA HIS A 87 -14.14 -0.60 3.10
C HIS A 87 -12.73 -0.39 2.54
N GLY A 88 -12.20 0.83 2.59
CA GLY A 88 -10.80 1.08 2.25
C GLY A 88 -10.28 2.43 2.71
N GLU A 89 -9.08 2.43 3.28
CA GLU A 89 -8.34 3.66 3.56
C GLU A 89 -7.74 4.21 2.26
N THR A 90 -8.10 5.45 1.94
CA THR A 90 -7.68 6.09 0.67
C THR A 90 -6.76 7.28 0.90
N VAL A 91 -6.66 7.74 2.14
CA VAL A 91 -5.84 8.89 2.52
C VAL A 91 -4.37 8.74 2.12
N GLN A 92 -3.82 7.54 2.12
CA GLN A 92 -2.41 7.30 1.77
C GLN A 92 -2.13 7.50 0.26
N GLY A 93 -3.14 7.24 -0.59
CA GLY A 93 -3.05 7.46 -2.02
C GLY A 93 -3.25 8.93 -2.44
N GLY A 94 -4.00 9.69 -1.64
CA GLY A 94 -4.33 11.09 -1.95
C GLY A 94 -5.74 11.28 -2.53
N PRO A 95 -6.14 12.54 -2.79
CA PRO A 95 -7.49 12.86 -3.24
C PRO A 95 -7.81 12.29 -4.63
N GLY A 96 -6.83 12.24 -5.54
CA GLY A 96 -7.00 11.64 -6.86
C GLY A 96 -7.31 10.13 -6.77
N TYR A 97 -6.61 9.42 -5.89
CA TYR A 97 -6.90 8.01 -5.60
C TYR A 97 -8.29 7.82 -4.98
N HIS A 98 -8.66 8.64 -3.99
CA HIS A 98 -9.99 8.57 -3.37
C HIS A 98 -11.11 8.71 -4.41
N ARG A 99 -11.01 9.73 -5.28
CA ARG A 99 -12.01 9.95 -6.35
C ARG A 99 -12.00 8.82 -7.38
N PHE A 100 -10.83 8.27 -7.72
CA PHE A 100 -10.74 7.10 -8.59
C PHE A 100 -11.53 5.93 -8.00
N VAL A 101 -11.32 5.57 -6.73
CA VAL A 101 -12.05 4.49 -6.06
C VAL A 101 -13.56 4.76 -6.03
N GLY A 102 -13.98 5.98 -5.70
CA GLY A 102 -15.39 6.38 -5.74
C GLY A 102 -16.03 6.14 -7.11
N ARG A 103 -15.37 6.58 -8.20
CA ARG A 103 -15.86 6.37 -9.57
C ARG A 103 -15.89 4.90 -9.98
N VAL A 104 -14.90 4.11 -9.56
CA VAL A 104 -14.88 2.66 -9.79
C VAL A 104 -16.10 2.01 -9.13
N LEU A 105 -16.42 2.36 -7.89
CA LEU A 105 -17.54 1.79 -7.14
C LEU A 105 -18.90 2.27 -7.67
N GLU A 106 -19.02 3.53 -8.09
CA GLU A 106 -20.21 4.02 -8.78
C GLU A 106 -20.45 3.26 -10.09
N ARG A 107 -19.40 3.00 -10.88
CA ARG A 107 -19.52 2.23 -12.11
C ARG A 107 -19.80 0.75 -11.83
N LEU A 108 -19.16 0.16 -10.82
CA LEU A 108 -19.43 -1.21 -10.36
C LEU A 108 -20.91 -1.37 -10.00
N GLY A 109 -21.48 -0.39 -9.28
CA GLY A 109 -22.90 -0.37 -8.92
C GLY A 109 -23.81 -0.45 -10.13
N ARG A 110 -23.50 0.29 -11.21
CA ARG A 110 -24.27 0.23 -12.46
C ARG A 110 -24.11 -1.10 -13.19
N GLU A 111 -22.87 -1.58 -13.35
CA GLU A 111 -22.56 -2.78 -14.14
C GLU A 111 -23.07 -4.05 -13.44
N LEU A 112 -23.01 -4.07 -12.11
CA LEU A 112 -23.49 -5.17 -11.29
C LEU A 112 -24.84 -4.87 -10.64
N ASN A 113 -25.61 -3.86 -11.05
CA ASN A 113 -26.92 -3.55 -10.44
C ASN A 113 -26.89 -3.61 -8.90
N VAL A 114 -25.92 -2.95 -8.27
CA VAL A 114 -25.82 -2.77 -6.81
C VAL A 114 -26.28 -1.35 -6.50
N ASP A 115 -27.32 -1.26 -5.70
CA ASP A 115 -27.88 0.01 -5.24
C ASP A 115 -27.17 0.41 -3.95
N TRP A 116 -26.36 1.47 -4.00
CA TRP A 116 -25.59 1.98 -2.84
C TRP A 116 -26.48 2.78 -1.89
N GLU A 117 -26.28 2.64 -0.58
CA GLU A 117 -27.02 3.40 0.44
C GLU A 117 -26.47 4.82 0.63
N ASP A 118 -27.31 5.83 0.46
CA ASP A 118 -26.99 7.27 0.58
C ASP A 118 -26.38 7.71 1.92
N GLY A 119 -26.54 6.91 3.00
CA GLY A 119 -26.08 7.26 4.34
C GLY A 119 -24.66 6.78 4.70
N SER A 120 -24.10 5.83 3.95
CA SER A 120 -22.80 5.23 4.26
C SER A 120 -21.62 6.05 3.73
N SER A 121 -21.88 6.93 2.75
CA SER A 121 -20.93 7.35 1.72
C SER A 121 -20.43 8.80 1.80
N ALA A 122 -20.54 9.48 2.96
CA ALA A 122 -20.49 10.95 3.05
C ALA A 122 -19.34 11.67 2.30
N ILE A 123 -18.22 10.98 2.04
CA ILE A 123 -17.13 11.48 1.17
C ILE A 123 -16.81 10.58 -0.02
N ALA A 124 -17.29 9.34 -0.08
CA ALA A 124 -16.90 8.34 -1.09
C ALA A 124 -17.23 8.78 -2.53
N PHE A 125 -18.30 9.53 -2.71
CA PHE A 125 -18.73 10.09 -3.98
C PHE A 125 -18.61 11.63 -4.03
N ALA A 126 -17.85 12.22 -3.10
CA ALA A 126 -17.73 13.66 -3.00
C ALA A 126 -16.96 14.29 -4.18
N GLU A 127 -17.22 15.58 -4.38
CA GLU A 127 -16.54 16.38 -5.40
C GLU A 127 -15.13 16.77 -4.97
N ARG A 128 -14.30 17.11 -5.98
CA ARG A 128 -12.87 17.41 -5.78
C ARG A 128 -12.57 18.35 -4.61
N PRO A 129 -13.25 19.51 -4.49
CA PRO A 129 -12.91 20.48 -3.44
C PRO A 129 -13.14 19.93 -2.03
N GLU A 130 -14.15 19.08 -1.85
CA GLU A 130 -14.47 18.46 -0.57
C GLU A 130 -13.42 17.41 -0.19
N VAL A 131 -13.03 16.57 -1.15
CA VAL A 131 -11.99 15.55 -0.95
C VAL A 131 -10.62 16.21 -0.68
N GLU A 132 -10.25 17.26 -1.43
CA GLU A 132 -9.00 18.00 -1.20
C GLU A 132 -8.99 18.69 0.17
N ALA A 133 -10.10 19.32 0.57
CA ALA A 133 -10.23 19.94 1.88
C ALA A 133 -10.11 18.92 3.02
N ALA A 134 -10.76 17.76 2.88
CA ALA A 134 -10.63 16.67 3.84
C ALA A 134 -9.20 16.12 3.91
N TYR A 135 -8.54 15.95 2.76
CA TYR A 135 -7.14 15.52 2.68
C TYR A 135 -6.20 16.48 3.42
N LEU A 136 -6.29 17.78 3.11
CA LEU A 136 -5.42 18.80 3.71
C LEU A 136 -5.69 18.95 5.21
N GLY A 137 -6.94 18.81 5.65
CA GLY A 137 -7.32 18.78 7.06
C GLY A 137 -6.69 17.61 7.81
N TRP A 138 -6.70 16.41 7.21
CA TRP A 138 -5.99 15.25 7.75
C TRP A 138 -4.47 15.47 7.77
N LEU A 139 -3.90 15.95 6.66
CA LEU A 139 -2.45 16.12 6.51
C LEU A 139 -1.88 17.07 7.56
N GLY A 140 -2.52 18.22 7.78
CA GLY A 140 -2.09 19.18 8.80
C GLY A 140 -2.09 18.59 10.22
N VAL A 141 -3.11 17.80 10.57
CA VAL A 141 -3.17 17.10 11.87
C VAL A 141 -2.04 16.07 11.98
N THR A 142 -1.85 15.25 10.94
CA THR A 142 -0.82 14.21 10.90
C THR A 142 0.57 14.80 11.02
N LEU A 143 0.90 15.86 10.27
CA LEU A 143 2.20 16.54 10.36
C LEU A 143 2.44 17.14 11.76
N GLY A 144 1.41 17.70 12.39
CA GLY A 144 1.49 18.16 13.78
C GLY A 144 1.78 17.02 14.78
N GLN A 145 1.18 15.85 14.57
CA GLN A 145 1.46 14.66 15.37
C GLN A 145 2.88 14.13 15.15
N VAL A 146 3.35 14.12 13.90
CA VAL A 146 4.72 13.75 13.54
C VAL A 146 5.72 14.64 14.27
N ARG A 147 5.55 15.97 14.22
CA ARG A 147 6.42 16.91 14.95
C ARG A 147 6.42 16.65 16.46
N ASN A 148 5.26 16.40 17.05
CA ASN A 148 5.15 16.10 18.49
C ASN A 148 5.79 14.75 18.86
N ALA A 149 5.79 13.77 17.95
CA ALA A 149 6.50 12.51 18.16
C ALA A 149 8.02 12.72 18.04
N ARG A 150 8.48 13.45 17.02
CA ARG A 150 9.89 13.85 16.82
C ARG A 150 10.50 14.62 18.00
N GLN A 151 9.71 15.46 18.67
CA GLN A 151 10.16 16.17 19.87
C GLN A 151 10.31 15.27 21.10
N ARG A 152 9.59 14.13 21.13
CA ARG A 152 9.62 13.17 22.24
C ARG A 152 10.65 12.06 22.03
N SER A 153 10.96 11.73 20.78
CA SER A 153 12.01 10.79 20.41
C SER A 153 12.73 11.28 19.16
N SER A 154 14.05 11.15 19.13
CA SER A 154 14.84 11.45 17.93
C SER A 154 14.62 10.45 16.79
N ALA A 155 13.70 9.49 16.94
CA ALA A 155 13.36 8.51 15.91
C ALA A 155 12.53 9.15 14.79
N GLY A 156 12.71 8.67 13.56
CA GLY A 156 11.87 9.06 12.43
C GLY A 156 10.45 8.51 12.56
N VAL A 157 9.48 9.22 11.98
CA VAL A 157 8.07 8.79 11.92
C VAL A 157 7.73 8.33 10.51
N GLN A 158 6.93 7.29 10.37
CA GLN A 158 6.48 6.83 9.05
C GLN A 158 5.03 7.27 8.83
N VAL A 159 4.74 7.85 7.67
CA VAL A 159 3.40 8.29 7.28
C VAL A 159 3.08 7.69 5.92
N ALA A 160 1.86 7.16 5.76
CA ALA A 160 1.42 6.53 4.52
C ALA A 160 2.34 5.40 4.03
N THR A 161 2.88 4.63 4.98
CA THR A 161 3.64 3.39 4.70
C THR A 161 2.81 2.16 5.05
N PRO A 162 3.02 1.02 4.37
CA PRO A 162 2.30 -0.21 4.68
C PRO A 162 2.43 -0.61 6.16
N PRO A 163 1.36 -1.13 6.80
CA PRO A 163 1.42 -1.58 8.18
C PRO A 163 2.35 -2.79 8.37
N GLY A 164 2.88 -2.93 9.58
CA GLY A 164 3.74 -4.06 9.96
C GLY A 164 5.13 -4.08 9.31
N THR A 165 5.54 -2.99 8.65
CA THR A 165 6.93 -2.77 8.22
C THR A 165 7.41 -1.42 8.73
N ARG A 166 8.59 -1.40 9.34
CA ARG A 166 9.32 -0.20 9.72
C ARG A 166 10.62 -0.13 8.94
N TYR A 167 10.77 0.97 8.22
CA TYR A 167 11.93 1.26 7.41
C TYR A 167 12.98 1.99 8.23
N THR A 168 14.25 1.69 7.94
CA THR A 168 15.39 2.53 8.33
C THR A 168 15.52 3.65 7.30
N PHE A 169 15.67 4.89 7.75
CA PHE A 169 15.85 6.03 6.86
C PHE A 169 16.54 7.19 7.59
N ASP A 170 17.24 8.01 6.82
CA ASP A 170 17.78 9.29 7.29
C ASP A 170 16.77 10.40 6.98
N GLY A 171 16.16 10.96 8.02
CA GLY A 171 15.14 12.00 7.91
C GLY A 171 14.19 12.07 9.10
N ALA A 172 13.33 13.08 9.08
CA ALA A 172 12.28 13.26 10.08
C ALA A 172 11.09 12.33 9.83
N ILE A 173 10.75 12.15 8.56
CA ILE A 173 9.56 11.42 8.13
C ILE A 173 9.86 10.52 6.93
N ALA A 174 9.39 9.28 6.97
CA ALA A 174 9.32 8.40 5.81
C ALA A 174 7.92 8.49 5.17
N THR A 175 7.89 8.53 3.84
CA THR A 175 6.66 8.64 3.05
C THR A 175 6.68 7.65 1.88
N ALA A 176 5.54 7.43 1.24
CA ALA A 176 5.49 6.62 0.02
C ALA A 176 6.36 7.16 -1.13
N LEU A 177 6.73 8.45 -1.11
CA LEU A 177 7.57 9.10 -2.14
C LEU A 177 8.95 9.48 -1.60
N GLY A 178 9.43 8.77 -0.58
CA GLY A 178 10.75 8.94 0.01
C GLY A 178 10.78 9.79 1.27
N PRO A 179 11.95 9.87 1.94
CA PRO A 179 12.06 10.56 3.21
C PRO A 179 11.98 12.08 3.04
N ARG A 180 11.68 12.78 4.13
CA ARG A 180 11.82 14.24 4.25
C ARG A 180 12.49 14.59 5.57
N ASP A 181 13.22 15.69 5.57
CA ASP A 181 13.97 16.18 6.73
C ASP A 181 13.10 17.06 7.64
N ASP A 182 13.67 17.51 8.76
CA ASP A 182 12.97 18.37 9.71
C ASP A 182 12.66 19.76 9.10
N ALA A 183 13.50 20.27 8.20
CA ALA A 183 13.29 21.55 7.55
C ALA A 183 12.05 21.54 6.65
N TRP A 184 11.89 20.47 5.86
CA TRP A 184 10.69 20.21 5.10
C TRP A 184 9.47 20.07 6.02
N LEU A 185 9.59 19.35 7.14
CA LEU A 185 8.47 19.13 8.06
C LEU A 185 7.94 20.45 8.63
N GLU A 186 8.82 21.33 9.10
CA GLU A 186 8.41 22.64 9.63
C GLU A 186 7.78 23.52 8.54
N THR A 187 8.33 23.47 7.32
CA THR A 187 7.77 24.19 6.17
C THR A 187 6.36 23.68 5.81
N ALA A 188 6.19 22.35 5.78
CA ALA A 188 4.92 21.70 5.48
C ALA A 188 3.85 21.92 6.56
N ILE A 189 4.25 22.06 7.83
CA ILE A 189 3.32 22.43 8.91
C ILE A 189 2.85 23.88 8.75
N ALA A 190 3.74 24.78 8.33
CA ALA A 190 3.40 26.18 8.08
C ALA A 190 2.50 26.34 6.85
N ASP A 191 2.74 25.58 5.78
CA ASP A 191 1.89 25.51 4.59
C ASP A 191 1.75 24.05 4.11
N PRO A 192 0.62 23.37 4.43
CA PRO A 192 0.38 21.99 4.02
C PRO A 192 0.39 21.76 2.50
N ARG A 193 0.29 22.81 1.68
CA ARG A 193 0.43 22.68 0.22
C ARG A 193 1.83 22.30 -0.22
N VAL A 194 2.84 22.55 0.61
CA VAL A 194 4.21 22.09 0.35
C VAL A 194 4.27 20.56 0.40
N ALA A 195 3.46 19.93 1.26
CA ALA A 195 3.41 18.48 1.40
C ALA A 195 2.60 17.75 0.32
N LEU A 196 2.17 18.45 -0.74
CA LEU A 196 1.61 17.77 -1.92
C LEU A 196 2.66 16.91 -2.63
N ASP A 197 3.95 17.21 -2.44
CA ASP A 197 5.07 16.46 -2.99
C ASP A 197 5.23 15.04 -2.42
N ILE A 198 4.60 14.74 -1.27
CA ILE A 198 4.52 13.40 -0.69
C ILE A 198 3.21 12.68 -1.01
N THR A 199 2.33 13.29 -1.81
CA THR A 199 1.04 12.71 -2.20
C THR A 199 1.18 11.90 -3.50
N PRO A 200 0.98 10.58 -3.49
CA PRO A 200 1.15 9.76 -4.69
C PRO A 200 0.21 10.15 -5.84
N TRP A 201 -1.07 10.42 -5.54
CA TRP A 201 -2.10 10.68 -6.53
C TRP A 201 -2.98 11.88 -6.15
N TRP A 202 -2.65 13.05 -6.69
CA TRP A 202 -3.37 14.30 -6.45
C TRP A 202 -4.41 14.64 -7.53
N SER A 203 -4.06 14.48 -8.81
CA SER A 203 -4.94 14.81 -9.94
C SER A 203 -5.99 13.71 -10.17
N ASP A 204 -7.13 14.05 -10.78
CA ASP A 204 -8.13 13.05 -11.19
C ASP A 204 -7.67 12.25 -12.42
N ALA A 205 -6.64 12.74 -13.11
CA ALA A 205 -6.08 12.14 -14.30
C ALA A 205 -5.04 11.08 -13.94
N THR A 206 -4.91 10.07 -14.80
CA THR A 206 -3.76 9.17 -14.80
C THR A 206 -2.67 9.74 -15.72
N ASP A 207 -2.12 10.89 -15.33
CA ASP A 207 -1.12 11.66 -16.06
C ASP A 207 0.32 11.14 -15.87
N GLY A 208 1.31 11.82 -16.47
CA GLY A 208 2.71 11.43 -16.37
C GLY A 208 3.22 11.49 -14.92
N ARG A 209 2.75 12.49 -14.16
CA ARG A 209 3.04 12.63 -12.72
C ARG A 209 2.52 11.45 -11.90
N TYR A 210 1.27 11.05 -12.11
CA TYR A 210 0.67 9.87 -11.46
C TYR A 210 1.50 8.61 -11.73
N LEU A 211 1.84 8.37 -13.00
CA LEU A 211 2.63 7.19 -13.38
C LEU A 211 4.02 7.19 -12.73
N LEU A 212 4.70 8.34 -12.72
CA LEU A 212 5.99 8.51 -12.03
C LEU A 212 5.85 8.27 -10.52
N ASN A 213 4.88 8.89 -9.86
CA ASN A 213 4.70 8.76 -8.42
C ASN A 213 4.32 7.34 -8.01
N ARG A 214 3.52 6.64 -8.82
CA ARG A 214 3.20 5.22 -8.61
C ARG A 214 4.46 4.36 -8.72
N ALA A 215 5.31 4.60 -9.71
CA ALA A 215 6.60 3.92 -9.84
C ALA A 215 7.52 4.19 -8.64
N LEU A 216 7.61 5.45 -8.19
CA LEU A 216 8.38 5.83 -7.02
C LEU A 216 7.88 5.16 -5.74
N ALA A 217 6.56 5.03 -5.56
CA ALA A 217 5.99 4.29 -4.43
C ALA A 217 6.41 2.82 -4.41
N LEU A 218 6.44 2.15 -5.57
CA LEU A 218 6.97 0.78 -5.69
C LEU A 218 8.46 0.73 -5.35
N MET A 219 9.25 1.66 -5.90
CA MET A 219 10.70 1.74 -5.70
C MET A 219 11.08 1.99 -4.24
N TRP A 220 10.35 2.87 -3.55
CA TRP A 220 10.60 3.19 -2.14
C TRP A 220 10.16 2.07 -1.20
N LEU A 221 8.98 1.47 -1.40
CA LEU A 221 8.34 0.60 -0.42
C LEU A 221 8.56 -0.89 -0.66
N GLN A 222 8.63 -1.32 -1.93
CA GLN A 222 8.47 -2.73 -2.32
C GLN A 222 9.68 -3.31 -3.06
N LEU A 223 10.53 -2.52 -3.70
CA LEU A 223 11.63 -3.06 -4.50
C LEU A 223 12.78 -3.60 -3.63
N ARG A 224 13.29 -4.81 -3.93
CA ARG A 224 14.36 -5.49 -3.15
C ARG A 224 15.79 -5.14 -3.58
N TRP A 225 15.94 -4.22 -4.52
CA TRP A 225 17.21 -3.67 -5.04
C TRP A 225 18.29 -4.71 -5.37
N ARG A 226 17.84 -5.82 -5.98
CA ARG A 226 18.68 -6.91 -6.49
C ARG A 226 17.98 -7.58 -7.68
N LYS A 227 18.67 -8.55 -8.30
CA LYS A 227 18.04 -9.44 -9.30
C LYS A 227 16.89 -10.23 -8.66
N PRO A 228 15.79 -10.48 -9.40
CA PRO A 228 14.69 -11.32 -8.94
C PRO A 228 15.19 -12.69 -8.46
N ALA A 229 14.72 -13.11 -7.29
CA ALA A 229 15.05 -14.39 -6.67
C ALA A 229 13.81 -15.23 -6.33
N VAL A 230 12.63 -14.61 -6.27
CA VAL A 230 11.35 -15.30 -6.10
C VAL A 230 10.34 -14.86 -7.16
N GLU A 231 9.29 -15.67 -7.32
CA GLU A 231 8.12 -15.34 -8.13
C GLU A 231 7.50 -14.00 -7.71
N GLY A 232 7.09 -13.19 -8.69
CA GLY A 232 6.51 -11.85 -8.48
C GLY A 232 7.53 -10.71 -8.51
N GLU A 233 8.81 -10.97 -8.24
CA GLU A 233 9.82 -9.89 -8.22
C GLU A 233 10.17 -9.39 -9.62
N ALA A 234 10.17 -10.26 -10.63
CA ALA A 234 10.42 -9.84 -12.01
C ALA A 234 9.27 -8.95 -12.52
N GLU A 235 8.03 -9.36 -12.24
CA GLU A 235 6.82 -8.61 -12.59
C GLU A 235 6.78 -7.23 -11.93
N LEU A 236 7.29 -7.11 -10.69
CA LEU A 236 7.43 -5.83 -10.01
C LEU A 236 8.43 -4.90 -10.72
N LEU A 237 9.57 -5.42 -11.16
CA LEU A 237 10.55 -4.62 -11.90
C LEU A 237 9.99 -4.18 -13.27
N ASP A 238 9.28 -5.08 -13.95
CA ASP A 238 8.58 -4.79 -15.21
C ASP A 238 7.48 -3.74 -15.01
N GLU A 239 6.72 -3.81 -13.91
CA GLU A 239 5.70 -2.80 -13.57
C GLU A 239 6.34 -1.42 -13.42
N VAL A 240 7.44 -1.31 -12.66
CA VAL A 240 8.15 -0.04 -12.48
C VAL A 240 8.68 0.49 -13.81
N HIS A 241 9.38 -0.35 -14.58
CA HIS A 241 9.91 0.05 -15.88
C HIS A 241 8.79 0.53 -16.81
N ARG A 242 7.69 -0.22 -16.93
CA ARG A 242 6.53 0.13 -17.76
C ARG A 242 5.88 1.45 -17.35
N LEU A 243 5.72 1.70 -16.04
CA LEU A 243 5.16 2.97 -15.54
C LEU A 243 6.04 4.16 -15.93
N LEU A 244 7.36 4.06 -15.71
CA LEU A 244 8.31 5.12 -16.07
C LEU A 244 8.40 5.32 -17.59
N SER A 245 8.42 4.24 -18.37
CA SER A 245 8.43 4.27 -19.84
C SER A 245 7.17 4.91 -20.42
N ARG A 246 6.02 4.78 -19.76
CA ARG A 246 4.78 5.46 -20.15
C ARG A 246 4.73 6.92 -19.70
N ALA A 247 5.26 7.21 -18.52
CA ALA A 247 5.28 8.55 -17.96
C ALA A 247 6.13 9.51 -18.81
N TYR A 248 7.34 9.07 -19.19
CA TYR A 248 8.34 9.95 -19.82
C TYR A 248 7.88 10.63 -21.12
N PRO A 249 7.21 9.94 -22.06
CA PRO A 249 6.69 10.59 -23.26
C PRO A 249 5.54 11.57 -22.99
N ILE A 250 4.82 11.43 -21.87
CA ILE A 250 3.68 12.30 -21.51
C ILE A 250 4.19 13.60 -20.90
N GLU A 251 5.13 13.52 -19.96
CA GLU A 251 5.73 14.67 -19.28
C GLU A 251 7.25 14.46 -19.12
N PRO A 252 8.08 14.80 -20.13
CA PRO A 252 9.51 14.49 -20.12
C PRO A 252 10.33 15.32 -19.13
N ASP A 253 9.77 16.44 -18.64
CA ASP A 253 10.45 17.39 -17.74
C ASP A 253 10.31 17.01 -16.26
N LEU A 254 9.66 15.89 -15.95
CA LEU A 254 9.57 15.39 -14.58
C LEU A 254 10.94 14.93 -14.07
N PRO A 255 11.18 14.95 -12.73
CA PRO A 255 12.43 14.52 -12.13
C PRO A 255 12.52 12.99 -12.10
N TYR A 256 12.78 12.37 -13.26
CA TYR A 256 12.89 10.93 -13.39
C TYR A 256 14.11 10.37 -12.64
N PRO A 257 13.98 9.22 -11.97
CA PRO A 257 15.06 8.63 -11.19
C PRO A 257 16.02 7.82 -12.08
N TRP A 258 16.71 8.47 -13.03
CA TRP A 258 17.46 7.79 -14.09
C TRP A 258 18.48 6.77 -13.60
N HIS A 259 19.20 7.05 -12.52
CA HIS A 259 20.19 6.14 -11.94
C HIS A 259 19.54 4.90 -11.35
N ALA A 260 18.50 5.08 -10.53
CA ALA A 260 17.76 3.98 -9.94
C ALA A 260 16.97 3.17 -10.99
N TRP A 261 16.47 3.82 -12.04
CA TRP A 261 15.84 3.16 -13.18
C TRP A 261 16.85 2.32 -13.98
N ALA A 262 18.09 2.79 -14.14
CA ALA A 262 19.15 2.01 -14.77
C ALA A 262 19.49 0.74 -13.99
N GLU A 263 19.48 0.77 -12.65
CA GLU A 263 19.63 -0.43 -11.82
C GLU A 263 18.49 -1.44 -12.08
N ILE A 264 17.24 -0.96 -12.15
CA ILE A 264 16.07 -1.81 -12.44
C ILE A 264 16.20 -2.50 -13.79
N VAL A 265 16.58 -1.75 -14.82
CA VAL A 265 16.84 -2.30 -16.16
C VAL A 265 17.94 -3.36 -16.11
N ALA A 266 19.03 -3.11 -15.38
CA ALA A 266 20.12 -4.07 -15.22
C ALA A 266 19.71 -5.34 -14.44
N PHE A 267 18.83 -5.22 -13.44
CA PHE A 267 18.30 -6.35 -12.69
C PHE A 267 17.35 -7.22 -13.53
N SER A 268 16.53 -6.58 -14.36
CA SER A 268 15.50 -7.22 -15.17
C SER A 268 16.03 -7.80 -16.48
N GLY A 269 17.13 -7.25 -17.00
CA GLY A 269 17.65 -7.60 -18.33
C GLY A 269 16.78 -7.08 -19.47
N ILE A 270 15.99 -6.02 -19.25
CA ILE A 270 15.10 -5.43 -20.27
C ILE A 270 15.93 -4.69 -21.31
N GLU A 271 15.81 -5.08 -22.57
CA GLU A 271 16.48 -4.45 -23.70
C GLU A 271 15.46 -3.85 -24.69
N ASP A 272 15.00 -2.63 -24.42
CA ASP A 272 14.09 -1.90 -25.30
C ASP A 272 14.65 -0.51 -25.70
N SER A 273 13.87 0.26 -26.45
CA SER A 273 14.29 1.62 -26.84
C SER A 273 14.44 2.56 -25.64
N MET A 274 13.63 2.37 -24.59
CA MET A 274 13.66 3.21 -23.40
C MET A 274 14.90 2.92 -22.56
N THR A 275 15.34 1.67 -22.47
CA THR A 275 16.61 1.26 -21.84
C THR A 275 17.79 2.07 -22.38
N ARG A 276 17.87 2.28 -23.70
CA ARG A 276 18.93 3.12 -24.30
C ARG A 276 18.84 4.58 -23.85
N GLN A 277 17.63 5.12 -23.77
CA GLN A 277 17.38 6.47 -23.28
C GLN A 277 17.75 6.62 -21.81
N VAL A 278 17.40 5.64 -20.97
CA VAL A 278 17.78 5.58 -19.55
C VAL A 278 19.30 5.64 -19.42
N HIS A 279 20.04 4.77 -20.10
CA HIS A 279 21.52 4.79 -20.05
C HIS A 279 22.13 6.08 -20.57
N ALA A 280 21.53 6.71 -21.59
CA ALA A 280 21.99 8.02 -22.06
C ALA A 280 21.79 9.10 -21.00
N ARG A 281 20.64 9.13 -20.34
CA ARG A 281 20.30 10.08 -19.28
C ARG A 281 21.17 9.91 -18.04
N THR A 282 21.40 8.68 -17.59
CA THR A 282 22.29 8.36 -16.46
C THR A 282 23.72 8.90 -16.66
N ARG A 283 24.22 8.97 -17.90
CA ARG A 283 25.56 9.53 -18.20
C ARG A 283 25.59 11.07 -18.20
N LEU A 284 24.45 11.71 -18.44
CA LEU A 284 24.35 13.16 -18.55
C LEU A 284 23.96 13.83 -17.22
N GLU A 285 23.20 13.13 -16.39
CA GLU A 285 22.63 13.66 -15.17
C GLU A 285 23.40 13.18 -13.93
N ALA A 286 23.66 14.08 -12.99
CA ALA A 286 24.30 13.73 -11.74
C ALA A 286 23.44 12.73 -10.94
N PRO A 287 24.04 11.81 -10.18
CA PRO A 287 23.29 10.94 -9.28
C PRO A 287 22.45 11.77 -8.30
N GLY A 288 21.16 11.46 -8.22
CA GLY A 288 20.27 11.99 -7.18
C GLY A 288 20.40 11.20 -5.87
N PRO A 289 19.55 11.50 -4.87
CA PRO A 289 19.46 10.71 -3.66
C PRO A 289 19.16 9.24 -3.97
N THR A 290 19.74 8.34 -3.18
CA THR A 290 19.49 6.90 -3.30
C THR A 290 18.02 6.61 -3.00
N ILE A 291 17.33 5.93 -3.93
CA ILE A 291 15.92 5.56 -3.79
C ILE A 291 15.80 4.16 -3.22
N GLY A 292 14.91 3.97 -2.25
CA GLY A 292 14.52 2.64 -1.76
C GLY A 292 14.80 2.41 -0.29
N TYR A 293 13.74 2.26 0.52
CA TYR A 293 13.92 1.96 1.95
C TYR A 293 14.47 0.55 2.20
N ARG A 294 14.20 -0.38 1.27
CA ARG A 294 14.64 -1.78 1.37
C ARG A 294 16.08 -2.01 0.92
N ARG A 295 16.84 -0.93 0.70
CA ARG A 295 18.30 -1.03 0.60
C ARG A 295 18.96 -1.23 1.97
N ASP A 296 18.27 -0.80 3.02
CA ASP A 296 18.66 -1.00 4.42
C ASP A 296 17.81 -2.09 5.09
N PRO A 297 18.26 -2.64 6.23
CA PRO A 297 17.44 -3.54 7.03
C PRO A 297 16.09 -2.92 7.41
N VAL A 298 15.06 -3.76 7.48
CA VAL A 298 13.69 -3.37 7.84
C VAL A 298 13.25 -4.14 9.08
N SER A 299 12.51 -3.49 9.97
CA SER A 299 11.85 -4.18 11.07
C SER A 299 10.44 -4.60 10.66
N ILE A 300 10.13 -5.87 10.83
CA ILE A 300 8.83 -6.47 10.56
C ILE A 300 8.10 -6.65 11.87
N THR A 301 6.82 -6.26 11.91
CA THR A 301 5.93 -6.54 13.04
C THR A 301 4.82 -7.48 12.58
N HIS A 302 4.70 -8.62 13.25
CA HIS A 302 3.68 -9.64 12.97
C HIS A 302 3.31 -10.36 14.26
N GLU A 303 2.02 -10.39 14.63
CA GLU A 303 1.51 -11.09 15.81
C GLU A 303 2.29 -10.79 17.11
N GLY A 304 2.59 -9.52 17.35
CA GLY A 304 3.33 -9.05 18.53
C GLY A 304 4.85 -9.23 18.46
N TRP A 305 5.37 -9.98 17.49
CA TRP A 305 6.81 -10.12 17.26
C TRP A 305 7.35 -8.95 16.45
N VAL A 306 8.59 -8.55 16.77
CA VAL A 306 9.36 -7.59 15.97
C VAL A 306 10.68 -8.24 15.56
N LEU A 307 10.93 -8.30 14.25
CA LEU A 307 12.14 -8.89 13.69
C LEU A 307 12.84 -7.90 12.76
N GLU A 308 14.14 -7.69 12.94
CA GLU A 308 14.95 -7.01 11.94
C GLU A 308 15.43 -8.00 10.90
N VAL A 309 15.13 -7.74 9.63
CA VAL A 309 15.55 -8.57 8.50
C VAL A 309 16.26 -7.73 7.43
N PRO A 310 17.15 -8.34 6.63
CA PRO A 310 17.71 -7.67 5.46
C PRO A 310 16.61 -7.12 4.55
N GLY A 311 16.77 -5.88 4.08
CA GLY A 311 15.75 -5.21 3.25
C GLY A 311 15.47 -5.94 1.93
N ASP A 312 16.45 -6.69 1.44
CA ASP A 312 16.39 -7.48 0.20
C ASP A 312 15.67 -8.83 0.36
N PHE A 313 15.19 -9.19 1.56
CA PHE A 313 14.37 -10.38 1.75
C PHE A 313 13.05 -10.24 1.01
N ALA A 314 12.76 -11.21 0.13
CA ALA A 314 11.42 -11.42 -0.39
C ALA A 314 10.47 -11.69 0.77
N GLU A 315 9.19 -11.36 0.61
CA GLU A 315 8.21 -11.45 1.68
C GLU A 315 6.90 -12.06 1.19
N ARG A 316 6.32 -12.92 2.02
CA ARG A 316 4.92 -13.33 1.92
C ARG A 316 4.29 -13.18 3.29
N ARG A 317 3.08 -12.62 3.34
CA ARG A 317 2.35 -12.42 4.58
C ARG A 317 0.90 -12.83 4.42
N THR A 318 0.42 -13.59 5.39
CA THR A 318 -0.98 -13.90 5.68
C THR A 318 -1.28 -13.41 7.10
N ASP A 319 -2.52 -13.59 7.55
CA ASP A 319 -2.90 -13.23 8.91
C ASP A 319 -2.20 -14.12 9.96
N GLU A 320 -1.93 -15.38 9.62
CA GLU A 320 -1.35 -16.37 10.55
C GLU A 320 0.17 -16.49 10.43
N GLU A 321 0.72 -16.16 9.26
CA GLU A 321 2.12 -16.40 8.93
C GLU A 321 2.74 -15.24 8.15
N TRP A 322 3.96 -14.90 8.54
CA TRP A 322 4.90 -14.11 7.79
C TRP A 322 6.13 -14.94 7.41
N TRP A 323 6.47 -14.95 6.13
CA TRP A 323 7.68 -15.55 5.59
C TRP A 323 8.58 -14.47 4.97
N GLY A 324 9.87 -14.53 5.27
CA GLY A 324 10.90 -13.71 4.66
C GLY A 324 12.07 -14.54 4.18
N GLY A 325 12.59 -14.31 2.97
CA GLY A 325 13.75 -15.06 2.49
C GLY A 325 14.47 -14.49 1.27
N GLY A 326 15.74 -14.86 1.13
CA GLY A 326 16.61 -14.44 0.03
C GLY A 326 18.00 -15.07 0.12
N ALA A 327 18.61 -15.37 -1.04
CA ALA A 327 19.99 -15.86 -1.16
C ALA A 327 20.32 -17.06 -0.24
N GLY A 328 19.42 -18.05 -0.16
CA GLY A 328 19.63 -19.29 0.61
C GLY A 328 19.34 -19.19 2.10
N ARG A 329 18.80 -18.06 2.59
CA ARG A 329 18.34 -17.88 3.97
C ARG A 329 16.86 -17.55 3.99
N SER A 330 16.13 -18.05 4.98
CA SER A 330 14.73 -17.71 5.20
C SER A 330 14.38 -17.74 6.68
N VAL A 331 13.31 -17.04 7.01
CA VAL A 331 12.69 -16.99 8.33
C VAL A 331 11.19 -17.07 8.14
N THR A 332 10.52 -17.83 9.01
CA THR A 332 9.06 -17.86 9.10
C THR A 332 8.66 -17.48 10.52
N LEU A 333 7.72 -16.56 10.65
CA LEU A 333 7.00 -16.25 11.88
C LEU A 333 5.57 -16.71 11.67
N ALA A 334 5.09 -17.63 12.50
CA ALA A 334 3.70 -18.08 12.46
C ALA A 334 3.11 -18.01 13.87
N ALA A 335 1.87 -17.53 13.98
CA ALA A 335 1.11 -17.70 15.20
C ALA A 335 0.79 -19.18 15.40
N THR A 336 0.92 -19.65 16.63
CA THR A 336 0.54 -21.01 17.01
C THR A 336 -0.31 -20.95 18.28
N ASP A 337 -1.37 -21.75 18.34
CA ASP A 337 -2.18 -21.88 19.53
C ASP A 337 -1.38 -22.60 20.62
N THR A 338 -1.10 -21.90 21.71
CA THR A 338 -0.39 -22.45 22.88
C THR A 338 -1.35 -23.18 23.84
N GLY A 339 -2.64 -23.25 23.51
CA GLY A 339 -3.70 -23.75 24.39
C GLY A 339 -3.81 -22.90 25.65
N SER A 340 -3.66 -23.53 26.81
CA SER A 340 -3.64 -22.83 28.11
C SER A 340 -2.23 -22.40 28.57
N MET A 341 -1.18 -22.69 27.78
CA MET A 341 0.18 -22.33 28.14
C MET A 341 0.47 -20.87 27.81
N SER A 342 1.28 -20.20 28.64
CA SER A 342 1.84 -18.90 28.28
C SER A 342 2.87 -19.05 27.15
N ALA A 343 3.04 -18.01 26.32
CA ALA A 343 4.05 -18.00 25.27
C ALA A 343 5.46 -18.31 25.80
N HIS A 344 5.80 -17.80 26.99
CA HIS A 344 7.09 -18.09 27.63
C HIS A 344 7.24 -19.57 28.01
N ALA A 345 6.21 -20.19 28.61
CA ALA A 345 6.25 -21.60 28.98
C ALA A 345 6.35 -22.50 27.73
N PHE A 346 5.62 -22.13 26.67
CA PHE A 346 5.70 -22.81 25.38
C PHE A 346 7.11 -22.73 24.79
N LEU A 347 7.70 -21.53 24.69
CA LEU A 347 9.05 -21.33 24.14
C LEU A 347 10.13 -22.06 24.94
N THR A 348 10.07 -22.03 26.28
CA THR A 348 11.00 -22.81 27.12
C THR A 348 10.91 -24.31 26.82
N GLN A 349 9.72 -24.82 26.49
CA GLN A 349 9.53 -26.23 26.15
C GLN A 349 10.00 -26.58 24.73
N VAL A 350 9.72 -25.75 23.72
CA VAL A 350 9.97 -26.10 22.30
C VAL A 350 11.29 -25.57 21.76
N ALA A 351 11.86 -24.55 22.40
CA ALA A 351 13.07 -23.84 21.97
C ALA A 351 14.14 -23.80 23.08
N GLY A 352 13.98 -24.57 24.17
CA GLY A 352 14.93 -24.58 25.29
C GLY A 352 16.37 -24.96 24.91
N ASP A 353 16.54 -25.67 23.79
CA ASP A 353 17.85 -26.06 23.26
C ASP A 353 18.44 -25.01 22.28
N LEU A 354 17.64 -24.03 21.85
CA LEU A 354 18.12 -22.88 21.09
C LEU A 354 18.74 -21.91 22.10
N GLY A 355 20.07 -21.94 22.24
CA GLY A 355 20.80 -21.10 23.20
C GLY A 355 20.45 -19.62 23.12
N GLU A 356 20.80 -18.83 24.14
CA GLU A 356 20.35 -17.43 24.30
C GLU A 356 20.71 -16.50 23.11
N GLU A 357 21.75 -16.84 22.35
CA GLU A 357 22.14 -16.13 21.12
C GLU A 357 21.17 -16.35 19.95
N ALA A 358 20.41 -17.45 19.96
CA ALA A 358 19.49 -17.84 18.89
C ALA A 358 18.08 -17.26 19.08
N LEU A 359 17.63 -17.11 20.34
CA LEU A 359 16.30 -16.57 20.64
C LEU A 359 16.30 -15.86 22.00
N THR A 360 16.04 -14.56 21.99
CA THR A 360 15.76 -13.77 23.20
C THR A 360 14.28 -13.39 23.21
N HIS A 361 13.51 -13.89 24.18
CA HIS A 361 12.09 -13.56 24.36
C HIS A 361 11.87 -12.85 25.68
N GLN A 362 11.23 -11.68 25.64
CA GLN A 362 10.69 -11.00 26.81
C GLN A 362 9.17 -10.91 26.67
N ALA A 363 8.44 -11.39 27.69
CA ALA A 363 7.00 -11.23 27.70
C ALA A 363 6.66 -9.72 27.74
N GLY A 364 5.93 -9.24 26.74
CA GLY A 364 5.41 -7.88 26.71
C GLY A 364 4.31 -7.66 27.76
N PRO A 365 3.99 -6.41 28.12
CA PRO A 365 2.80 -6.10 28.92
C PRO A 365 1.54 -6.51 28.15
N VAL A 366 0.63 -7.21 28.83
CA VAL A 366 -0.71 -7.58 28.32
C VAL A 366 -1.63 -6.37 28.28
#